data_AF-A0A554JHG7-F1
#
_entry.id   AF-A0A554JHG7-F1
#
_cell.length_a   1.000
_cell.length_b   1.000
_cell.length_c   1.000
_cell.angle_alpha   90.00
_cell.angle_beta   90.00
_cell.angle_gamma   90.00
#
_symmetry.space_group_name_H-M   'P 1'
#
loop_
_entity.id
_entity.type
_entity.pdbx_description
1 polymer ?
#
loop_
_entity_poly.entity_id
_entity_poly.type
_entity_poly.pdbx_seq_one_letter_code
_entity_poly.pdbx_strand_id
1 'polypeptide(L)'
;MAKIPDEVTAIIGKIEDAVVNPILILLFAVAFLVFIWGVFTYIVHADDPTKRSEGGKGMIYGVIGMFIMFSVFGIINLIASTVQGL
;
A
#
# COMPACT_ATOMS: atom_id res chain seq x y z
N MET A 1 31.17 9.83 11.22
CA MET A 1 29.70 9.74 11.07
C MET A 1 29.08 10.21 12.37
N ALA A 2 28.39 11.35 12.39
CA ALA A 2 27.71 11.79 13.61
C ALA A 2 26.60 10.78 13.93
N LYS A 3 26.68 10.10 15.08
CA LYS A 3 25.58 9.27 15.57
C LYS A 3 24.37 10.17 15.74
N ILE A 4 23.27 9.84 15.08
CA ILE A 4 21.99 10.47 15.36
C ILE A 4 21.69 10.22 16.85
N PRO A 5 21.31 11.25 17.62
CA PRO A 5 20.99 11.08 19.04
C PRO A 5 19.88 10.05 19.20
N ASP A 6 20.01 9.17 20.20
CA ASP A 6 19.04 8.08 20.44
C ASP A 6 17.61 8.59 20.64
N GLU A 7 17.46 9.81 21.16
CA GLU A 7 16.17 10.50 21.31
C GLU A 7 15.46 10.75 19.98
N VAL A 8 16.19 11.12 18.94
CA VAL A 8 15.62 11.39 17.61
C VAL A 8 15.15 10.09 16.97
N THR A 9 15.95 9.01 17.06
CA THR A 9 15.56 7.68 16.59
C THR A 9 14.34 7.15 17.33
N ALA A 10 14.24 7.39 18.64
CA ALA A 10 13.09 6.98 19.44
C ALA A 10 11.80 7.73 19.04
N ILE A 11 11.89 9.01 18.68
CA ILE A 11 10.73 9.79 18.19
C ILE A 11 10.29 9.25 16.82
N ILE A 12 11.23 9.00 15.91
CA ILE A 12 10.94 8.46 14.58
C ILE A 12 10.25 7.09 14.70
N GLY A 13 10.77 6.18 15.52
CA GLY A 13 10.17 4.85 15.73
C GLY A 13 8.74 4.94 16.29
N LYS A 14 8.48 5.86 17.23
CA LYS A 14 7.12 6.09 17.75
C LYS A 14 6.16 6.60 16.67
N ILE A 15 6.62 7.47 15.78
CA ILE A 15 5.79 7.98 14.67
C ILE A 15 5.51 6.85 13.66
N GLU A 16 6.52 6.05 13.36
CA GLU A 16 6.38 4.88 12.48
C GLU A 16 5.30 3.93 13.01
N ASP A 17 5.42 3.52 14.28
CA ASP A 17 4.52 2.55 14.90
C ASP A 17 3.11 3.09 15.13
N ALA A 18 2.99 4.36 15.54
CA ALA A 18 1.69 4.92 15.90
C ALA A 18 0.91 5.49 14.70
N VAL A 19 1.60 5.88 13.62
CA VAL A 19 0.98 6.61 12.50
C VAL A 19 1.22 5.91 11.18
N VAL A 20 2.48 5.65 10.81
CA VAL A 20 2.82 5.15 9.48
C VAL A 20 2.29 3.73 9.28
N ASN A 21 2.63 2.80 10.17
CA ASN A 21 2.24 1.39 10.05
C ASN A 21 0.71 1.20 10.03
N PRO A 22 -0.08 1.82 10.94
CA PRO A 22 -1.53 1.73 10.88
C PRO A 22 -2.13 2.31 9.59
N ILE A 23 -1.63 3.45 9.09
CA ILE A 23 -2.13 4.05 7.86
C ILE A 23 -1.80 3.16 6.65
N LEU A 24 -0.61 2.57 6.59
CA LEU A 24 -0.25 1.63 5.52
C LEU A 24 -1.18 0.42 5.49
N ILE A 25 -1.46 -0.18 6.65
CA ILE A 25 -2.39 -1.30 6.78
C ILE A 25 -3.81 -0.88 6.34
N LEU A 26 -4.26 0.29 6.77
CA LEU A 26 -5.58 0.82 6.41
C LEU A 26 -5.70 1.05 4.90
N LEU A 27 -4.70 1.67 4.27
CA LEU A 27 -4.68 1.92 2.83
C LEU A 27 -4.65 0.62 2.03
N PHE A 28 -3.85 -0.36 2.47
CA PHE A 28 -3.84 -1.68 1.85
C PHE A 28 -5.21 -2.37 1.97
N ALA A 29 -5.83 -2.34 3.15
CA ALA A 29 -7.15 -2.91 3.37
C ALA A 29 -8.20 -2.26 2.46
N VAL A 30 -8.20 -0.93 2.32
CA VAL A 30 -9.11 -0.22 1.41
C VAL A 30 -8.86 -0.61 -0.05
N ALA A 31 -7.60 -0.63 -0.51
CA ALA A 31 -7.27 -1.03 -1.87
C ALA A 31 -7.72 -2.48 -2.16
N PHE A 32 -7.52 -3.38 -1.20
CA PHE A 32 -7.96 -4.76 -1.30
C PHE A 32 -9.49 -4.91 -1.33
N LEU A 33 -10.21 -4.14 -0.52
CA LEU A 33 -11.68 -4.11 -0.55
C LEU A 33 -12.21 -3.58 -1.90
N VAL A 34 -11.61 -2.51 -2.44
CA VAL A 34 -11.96 -1.99 -3.77
C VAL A 34 -11.68 -3.03 -4.86
N PHE A 35 -10.56 -3.76 -4.76
CA PHE A 35 -10.26 -4.87 -5.65
C PHE A 35 -11.35 -5.95 -5.60
N ILE A 36 -11.69 -6.45 -4.41
CA ILE A 36 -12.74 -7.46 -4.22
C ILE A 36 -14.08 -6.96 -4.74
N TRP A 37 -14.46 -5.72 -4.46
CA TRP A 37 -15.68 -5.13 -4.97
C TRP A 37 -15.72 -5.08 -6.50
N GLY A 38 -14.59 -4.75 -7.12
CA GLY A 38 -14.40 -4.82 -8.58
C GLY A 38 -14.61 -6.23 -9.12
N VAL A 39 -13.96 -7.23 -8.51
CA VAL A 39 -14.10 -8.65 -8.89
C VAL A 39 -15.55 -9.11 -8.76
N PHE A 40 -16.19 -8.83 -7.63
CA PHE A 40 -17.58 -9.20 -7.37
C PHE A 40 -18.52 -8.58 -8.42
N THR A 41 -18.36 -7.28 -8.68
CA THR A 41 -19.18 -6.56 -9.68
C THR A 41 -18.96 -7.12 -11.09
N TYR A 42 -17.72 -7.44 -11.44
CA TYR A 42 -17.33 -8.01 -12.73
C TYR A 42 -17.97 -9.39 -12.99
N ILE A 43 -18.05 -10.23 -11.95
CA ILE A 43 -18.61 -11.59 -12.04
C ILE A 43 -20.14 -11.56 -12.03
N VAL A 44 -20.76 -10.84 -11.09
CA VAL A 44 -22.23 -10.84 -10.92
C VAL A 44 -22.95 -10.20 -12.10
N HIS A 45 -22.35 -9.17 -12.71
CA HIS A 45 -22.93 -8.48 -13.85
C HIS A 45 -22.28 -8.93 -15.16
N ALA A 46 -21.95 -10.22 -15.30
CA ALA A 46 -21.27 -10.74 -16.48
C ALA A 46 -22.04 -10.48 -17.80
N ASP A 47 -23.37 -10.40 -17.72
CA ASP A 47 -24.28 -10.19 -18.86
C ASP A 47 -24.54 -8.71 -19.18
N ASP A 48 -24.15 -7.78 -18.30
CA ASP A 48 -24.26 -6.33 -18.50
C ASP A 48 -22.87 -5.76 -18.84
N PRO A 49 -22.61 -5.38 -20.11
CA PRO A 49 -21.30 -4.91 -20.54
C PRO A 49 -20.88 -3.60 -19.85
N THR A 50 -21.83 -2.75 -19.45
CA THR A 50 -21.54 -1.48 -18.76
C THR A 50 -21.09 -1.75 -17.32
N LYS A 51 -21.85 -2.57 -16.58
CA LYS A 51 -21.51 -2.93 -15.19
C LYS A 51 -20.26 -3.81 -15.10
N ARG A 52 -20.04 -4.68 -16.08
CA ARG A 52 -18.81 -5.47 -16.20
C ARG A 52 -17.59 -4.56 -16.39
N SER A 53 -17.68 -3.54 -17.25
CA SER A 53 -16.60 -2.56 -17.44
C SER A 53 -16.30 -1.78 -16.16
N GLU A 54 -17.34 -1.39 -15.41
CA GLU A 54 -17.22 -0.73 -14.11
C GLU A 54 -16.47 -1.60 -13.08
N GLY A 55 -16.87 -2.88 -12.95
CA GLY A 55 -16.16 -3.85 -12.11
C GLY A 55 -14.70 -4.06 -12.53
N GLY A 56 -14.45 -4.09 -13.84
CA GLY A 56 -13.12 -4.11 -14.45
C GLY A 56 -12.22 -2.97 -13.96
N LYS A 57 -12.74 -1.74 -13.99
CA LYS A 57 -12.03 -0.56 -13.49
C LYS A 57 -11.76 -0.68 -11.98
N GLY A 58 -12.73 -1.15 -11.20
CA GLY A 58 -12.55 -1.38 -9.77
C GLY A 58 -11.37 -2.32 -9.45
N MET A 59 -11.25 -3.42 -10.20
CA MET A 59 -10.10 -4.33 -10.06
C MET A 59 -8.78 -3.62 -10.35
N ILE A 60 -8.70 -2.86 -11.45
CA ILE A 60 -7.48 -2.13 -11.82
C ILE A 60 -7.10 -1.10 -10.77
N TYR A 61 -8.05 -0.32 -10.25
CA TYR A 61 -7.78 0.66 -9.19
C TYR A 61 -7.24 0.00 -7.92
N GLY A 62 -7.81 -1.14 -7.52
CA GLY A 62 -7.31 -1.92 -6.38
C GLY A 62 -5.88 -2.44 -6.60
N VAL A 63 -5.58 -2.97 -7.79
CA VAL A 63 -4.24 -3.46 -8.15
C VAL A 63 -3.21 -2.33 -8.16
N ILE A 64 -3.55 -1.17 -8.74
CA ILE A 64 -2.66 0.00 -8.74
C ILE A 64 -2.36 0.44 -7.30
N GLY A 65 -3.39 0.49 -6.44
CA GLY A 65 -3.23 0.82 -5.02
C GLY A 65 -2.26 -0.13 -4.31
N MET A 66 -2.43 -1.44 -4.49
CA MET A 66 -1.53 -2.44 -3.91
C MET A 66 -0.10 -2.35 -4.49
N PHE A 67 0.03 -2.11 -5.80
CA PHE A 67 1.34 -1.96 -6.46
C PHE A 67 2.14 -0.78 -5.90
N ILE A 68 1.49 0.36 -5.64
CA ILE A 68 2.13 1.52 -5.01
C ILE A 68 2.66 1.14 -3.62
N MET A 69 1.86 0.42 -2.81
CA MET A 69 2.30 -0.02 -1.48
C MET A 69 3.52 -0.92 -1.55
N PHE A 70 3.52 -1.93 -2.44
CA PHE A 70 4.69 -2.79 -2.65
C PHE A 70 5.91 -2.00 -3.14
N SER A 71 5.72 -1.02 -4.01
CA SER A 71 6.80 -0.16 -4.50
C SER A 71 7.43 0.65 -3.37
N VAL A 72 6.62 1.22 -2.47
CA VAL A 72 7.12 1.96 -1.30
C VAL A 72 7.94 1.05 -0.40
N PHE A 73 7.44 -0.14 -0.05
CA PHE A 73 8.21 -1.11 0.74
C PHE A 73 9.53 -1.50 0.05
N GLY A 74 9.52 -1.72 -1.26
CA GLY A 74 10.72 -2.03 -2.03
C GLY A 74 11.76 -0.90 -1.98
N ILE A 75 11.31 0.35 -2.15
CA ILE A 75 12.19 1.53 -2.09
C ILE A 75 12.76 1.73 -0.69
N ILE A 76 11.95 1.60 0.36
CA ILE A 76 12.43 1.71 1.75
C ILE A 76 13.51 0.66 2.03
N ASN A 77 13.27 -0.61 1.67
CA ASN A 77 14.25 -1.68 1.84
C ASN A 77 15.52 -1.46 1.01
N LEU A 78 15.38 -0.97 -0.23
CA LEU A 78 16.51 -0.64 -1.10
C LEU A 78 17.39 0.44 -0.45
N ILE A 79 16.79 1.53 0.03
CA ILE A 79 17.51 2.61 0.70
C ILE A 79 18.15 2.10 1.99
N ALA A 80 17.41 1.35 2.82
CA ALA A 80 17.93 0.81 4.07
C ALA A 80 19.13 -0.11 3.84
N SER A 81 19.07 -1.00 2.84
CA SER A 81 20.18 -1.88 2.48
C SER A 81 21.40 -1.12 1.95
N THR A 82 21.18 -0.06 1.18
CA THR A 82 22.27 0.78 0.64
C THR A 82 22.94 1.59 1.74
N VAL A 83 22.16 2.12 2.69
CA VAL A 83 22.67 2.93 3.81
C VAL A 83 23.34 2.07 4.88
N GLN A 84 22.87 0.84 5.14
CA GLN A 84 23.52 -0.09 6.07
C GLN A 84 24.75 -0.79 5.48
N GLY A 85 24.83 -0.89 4.15
CA GLY A 85 25.97 -1.48 3.43
C GLY A 85 27.15 -0.52 3.20
N LEU A 86 26.95 0.79 3.46
CA LEU A 86 27.99 1.84 3.46
C LEU A 86 28.48 2.12 4.89
#